data_AF-A0A8T2Y639-F1
#
_entry.id   AF-A0A8T2Y639-F1
#
_cell.length_a   1.000
_cell.length_b   1.000
_cell.length_c   1.000
_cell.angle_alpha   90.00
_cell.angle_beta   90.00
_cell.angle_gamma   90.00
#
_symmetry.space_group_name_H-M   'P 1'
#
loop_
_entity.id
_entity.type
_entity.pdbx_description
1 polymer ?
#
loop_
_entity_poly.entity_id
_entity_poly.type
_entity_poly.pdbx_seq_one_letter_code
_entity_poly.pdbx_strand_id
1 'polypeptide(L)'
;MTPNGRCVVRVEVLKLPPALTKVLDESTDILGDIIGGKQGQTNSNMEAETSGIVQDENPIEALKKRIMDVRESDIVVSGFQLATAAGLICDEPMWGLAFVIEVCISPLAEQSESNQQSEQYAIFARQVMTAVKDACRAAVLQKKPWLVEAAYFCELTTPTEYLGSMHAVLNRKRARVSKEEMQDGPPLFTVHAYIPEEIEEFGDGSSVLPNTVRKLIDAVRRRKGLHVEEKVVQHATEQRTLAPKV
;
A
#
# COMPACT_ATOMS: atom_id res chain seq x y z
N MET A 1 14.67 14.10 -0.85
CA MET A 1 15.84 14.49 -0.04
C MET A 1 15.35 15.31 1.14
N THR A 2 15.89 15.11 2.34
CA THR A 2 15.55 15.98 3.48
C THR A 2 16.03 17.42 3.24
N PRO A 3 15.40 18.45 3.83
CA PRO A 3 15.81 19.85 3.68
C PRO A 3 17.27 20.12 4.08
N ASN A 4 17.81 19.27 4.96
CA ASN A 4 19.17 19.37 5.49
C ASN A 4 20.21 18.58 4.67
N GLY A 5 19.82 17.88 3.59
CA GLY A 5 20.72 17.05 2.78
C GLY A 5 21.29 15.81 3.48
N ARG A 6 20.92 15.56 4.74
CA ARG A 6 21.48 14.48 5.60
C ARG A 6 20.92 13.08 5.32
N CYS A 7 19.83 12.98 4.57
CA CYS A 7 19.19 11.72 4.25
C CYS A 7 18.67 11.72 2.81
N VAL A 8 19.09 10.70 2.07
CA VAL A 8 18.62 10.38 0.72
C VAL A 8 17.85 9.08 0.80
N VAL A 9 16.57 9.13 0.46
CA VAL A 9 15.71 7.95 0.37
C VAL A 9 15.44 7.69 -1.10
N ARG A 10 15.79 6.50 -1.58
CA ARG A 10 15.40 5.97 -2.88
C ARG A 10 14.36 4.89 -2.65
N VAL A 11 13.24 5.01 -3.36
CA VAL A 11 12.15 4.04 -3.24
C VAL A 11 11.82 3.55 -4.64
N GLU A 12 11.83 2.24 -4.82
CA GLU A 12 11.28 1.58 -5.99
C GLU A 12 9.98 0.86 -5.60
N VAL A 13 8.97 0.97 -6.46
CA VAL A 13 7.66 0.37 -6.24
C VAL A 13 7.36 -0.62 -7.34
N LEU A 14 6.96 -1.83 -6.93
CA LEU A 14 6.59 -2.93 -7.80
C LEU A 14 5.14 -3.31 -7.54
N LYS A 15 4.40 -3.61 -8.62
CA LYS A 15 3.04 -4.17 -8.53
C LYS A 15 3.16 -5.66 -8.25
N LEU A 16 2.53 -6.12 -7.16
CA LEU A 16 2.50 -7.55 -6.85
C LEU A 16 1.42 -8.25 -7.71
N PRO A 17 1.76 -9.37 -8.38
CA PRO A 17 0.77 -10.26 -8.96
C PRO A 17 -0.24 -10.73 -7.90
N PRO A 18 -1.55 -10.87 -8.25
CA PRO A 18 -2.58 -11.28 -7.29
C PRO A 18 -2.29 -12.63 -6.62
N ALA A 19 -1.62 -13.55 -7.32
CA ALA A 19 -1.20 -14.83 -6.76
C ALA A 19 -0.20 -14.66 -5.61
N LEU A 20 0.77 -13.75 -5.75
CA LEU A 20 1.73 -13.46 -4.68
C LEU A 20 1.07 -12.73 -3.52
N THR A 21 0.13 -11.83 -3.77
CA THR A 21 -0.61 -11.17 -2.69
C THR A 21 -1.37 -12.17 -1.81
N LYS A 22 -2.03 -13.17 -2.42
CA LYS A 22 -2.74 -14.22 -1.66
C LYS A 22 -1.79 -15.06 -0.82
N VAL A 23 -0.69 -15.52 -1.41
CA VAL A 23 0.32 -16.32 -0.70
C VAL A 23 0.94 -15.54 0.46
N LEU A 24 1.22 -14.25 0.26
CA LEU A 24 1.74 -13.38 1.31
C LEU A 24 0.74 -13.17 2.44
N ASP A 25 -0.55 -13.00 2.12
CA ASP A 25 -1.63 -12.84 3.10
C ASP A 25 -1.80 -14.11 3.96
N GLU A 26 -1.79 -15.27 3.31
CA GLU A 26 -1.84 -16.60 3.96
C GLU A 26 -0.60 -16.90 4.82
N SER A 27 0.55 -16.30 4.50
CA SER A 27 1.82 -16.54 5.19
C SER A 27 2.26 -15.39 6.10
N THR A 28 1.37 -14.45 6.41
CA THR A 28 1.67 -13.26 7.23
C THR A 28 2.25 -13.62 8.60
N ASP A 29 1.72 -14.63 9.26
CA ASP A 29 2.20 -15.09 10.58
C ASP A 29 3.62 -15.65 10.51
N ILE A 30 3.90 -16.49 9.51
CA ILE A 30 5.21 -17.13 9.30
C ILE A 30 6.26 -16.08 8.93
N LEU A 31 5.90 -15.16 8.03
CA LEU A 31 6.76 -14.04 7.66
C LEU A 31 6.96 -13.09 8.85
N GLY A 32 5.94 -12.89 9.67
CA GLY A 32 6.01 -12.12 10.92
C GLY A 32 7.00 -12.72 11.91
N ASP A 33 7.07 -14.04 12.03
CA ASP A 33 8.04 -14.73 12.89
C ASP A 33 9.46 -14.72 12.31
N ILE A 34 9.60 -14.87 10.98
CA ILE A 34 10.90 -14.83 10.28
C ILE A 34 11.49 -13.41 10.30
N ILE A 35 10.68 -12.39 10.02
CA ILE A 35 11.10 -10.98 9.97
C ILE A 35 11.18 -10.39 11.38
N GLY A 36 10.26 -10.79 12.27
CA GLY A 36 10.19 -10.32 13.66
C GLY A 36 11.22 -10.96 14.59
N GLY A 37 12.04 -11.90 14.10
CA GLY A 37 13.20 -12.40 14.83
C GLY A 37 12.84 -12.95 16.22
N LYS A 38 11.79 -13.77 16.34
CA LYS A 38 11.61 -14.53 17.58
C LYS A 38 12.68 -15.61 17.66
N GLN A 39 13.74 -15.30 18.39
CA GLN A 39 14.78 -16.24 18.80
C GLN A 39 14.15 -17.28 19.75
N GLY A 40 13.57 -18.34 19.17
CA GLY A 40 13.29 -19.58 19.88
C GLY A 40 14.62 -20.24 20.22
N GLN A 41 14.91 -20.35 21.52
CA GLN A 41 16.07 -21.03 22.06
C GLN A 41 16.28 -22.41 21.40
N THR A 42 17.40 -22.61 20.71
CA THR A 42 18.08 -23.90 20.66
C THR A 42 19.58 -23.67 20.67
N ASN A 43 20.21 -24.03 21.78
CA ASN A 43 21.65 -24.15 21.90
C ASN A 43 22.15 -25.28 20.98
N SER A 44 23.17 -25.03 20.18
CA SER A 44 24.33 -25.92 20.10
C SER A 44 25.52 -25.22 19.46
N ASN A 45 26.64 -25.29 20.17
CA ASN A 45 27.96 -24.86 19.77
C ASN A 45 28.41 -25.54 18.46
N MET A 46 29.17 -24.83 17.64
CA MET A 46 30.39 -25.36 17.04
C MET A 46 31.28 -24.22 16.52
N GLU A 47 32.47 -24.16 17.10
CA GLU A 47 33.60 -23.33 16.70
C GLU A 47 34.13 -23.75 15.32
N ALA A 48 34.55 -22.78 14.51
CA ALA A 48 35.67 -22.92 13.60
C ALA A 48 36.18 -21.52 13.20
N GLU A 49 37.32 -21.16 13.79
CA GLU A 49 38.35 -20.22 13.36
C GLU A 49 38.69 -20.33 11.84
N THR A 50 39.33 -19.43 11.09
CA THR A 50 39.84 -18.04 11.18
C THR A 50 40.38 -17.63 9.77
N SER A 51 40.73 -16.34 9.64
CA SER A 51 41.72 -15.69 8.73
C SER A 51 41.12 -14.90 7.55
N GLY A 52 41.41 -13.61 7.28
CA GLY A 52 42.28 -12.54 7.80
C GLY A 52 42.37 -11.51 6.65
N ILE A 53 42.23 -10.17 6.78
CA ILE A 53 43.23 -9.19 7.28
C ILE A 53 42.54 -7.78 7.37
N VAL A 54 42.55 -7.21 8.58
CA VAL A 54 42.67 -5.79 9.04
C VAL A 54 42.18 -4.62 8.17
N GLN A 55 41.14 -3.90 8.63
CA GLN A 55 41.22 -2.45 8.92
C GLN A 55 40.57 -2.15 10.28
N ASP A 56 41.25 -1.32 11.05
CA ASP A 56 41.01 -0.89 12.42
C ASP A 56 39.76 0.00 12.51
N GLU A 57 38.58 -0.62 12.56
CA GLU A 57 37.35 0.07 12.94
C GLU A 57 37.22 -0.03 14.46
N ASN A 58 37.34 1.11 15.13
CA ASN A 58 37.25 1.24 16.58
C ASN A 58 35.98 0.47 17.06
N PRO A 59 36.05 -0.47 18.01
CA PRO A 59 34.91 -1.34 18.34
C PRO A 59 33.69 -0.55 18.84
N ILE A 60 33.93 0.64 19.39
CA ILE A 60 32.90 1.62 19.79
C ILE A 60 32.21 2.23 18.56
N GLU A 61 32.95 2.46 17.47
CA GLU A 61 32.44 3.01 16.21
C GLU A 61 31.69 1.95 15.40
N ALA A 62 32.19 0.72 15.37
CA ALA A 62 31.45 -0.43 14.84
C ALA A 62 30.16 -0.71 15.63
N LEU A 63 30.20 -0.59 16.96
CA LEU A 63 29.02 -0.76 17.82
C LEU A 63 28.07 0.44 17.74
N LYS A 64 28.56 1.67 17.61
CA LYS A 64 27.75 2.86 17.28
C LYS A 64 27.09 2.72 15.92
N LYS A 65 27.83 2.27 14.91
CA LYS A 65 27.30 1.99 13.56
C LYS A 65 26.23 0.91 13.63
N ARG A 66 26.44 -0.18 14.39
CA ARG A 66 25.45 -1.26 14.55
C ARG A 66 24.22 -0.85 15.36
N ILE A 67 24.38 -0.03 16.40
CA ILE A 67 23.26 0.56 17.15
C ILE A 67 22.51 1.59 16.31
N MET A 68 23.22 2.36 15.49
CA MET A 68 22.61 3.27 14.53
C MET A 68 21.85 2.48 13.47
N ASP A 69 22.42 1.44 12.89
CA ASP A 69 21.78 0.58 11.87
C ASP A 69 20.49 -0.10 12.41
N VAL A 70 20.54 -0.63 13.64
CA VAL A 70 19.36 -1.21 14.32
C VAL A 70 18.32 -0.15 14.67
N ARG A 71 18.71 1.07 15.06
CA ARG A 71 17.74 2.15 15.33
C ARG A 71 17.23 2.82 14.05
N GLU A 72 18.00 2.76 12.97
CA GLU A 72 17.65 3.28 11.64
C GLU A 72 16.59 2.39 11.00
N SER A 73 16.67 1.06 11.15
CA SER A 73 15.62 0.15 10.67
C SER A 73 14.27 0.49 11.30
N ASP A 74 14.21 0.77 12.60
CA ASP A 74 12.96 1.07 13.30
C ASP A 74 12.32 2.38 12.84
N ILE A 75 13.14 3.41 12.58
CA ILE A 75 12.67 4.71 12.06
C ILE A 75 12.14 4.55 10.65
N VAL A 76 12.84 3.78 9.80
CA VAL A 76 12.42 3.53 8.41
C VAL A 76 11.14 2.71 8.37
N VAL A 77 11.03 1.67 9.20
CA VAL A 77 9.80 0.86 9.33
C VAL A 77 8.64 1.72 9.82
N SER A 78 8.85 2.57 10.83
CA SER A 78 7.82 3.50 11.33
C SER A 78 7.40 4.51 10.25
N GLY A 79 8.37 5.05 9.50
CA GLY A 79 8.11 5.94 8.37
C GLY A 79 7.35 5.26 7.24
N PHE A 80 7.68 4.00 6.97
CA PHE A 80 6.99 3.17 5.99
C PHE A 80 5.55 2.84 6.40
N GLN A 81 5.32 2.45 7.66
CA GLN A 81 3.99 2.19 8.20
C GLN A 81 3.08 3.43 8.11
N LEU A 82 3.62 4.61 8.43
CA LEU A 82 2.89 5.87 8.26
C LEU A 82 2.57 6.17 6.79
N ALA A 83 3.49 5.83 5.88
CA ALA A 83 3.29 6.00 4.45
C ALA A 83 2.22 5.06 3.89
N THR A 84 2.25 3.78 4.29
CA THR A 84 1.30 2.77 3.83
C THR A 84 -0.08 2.95 4.43
N ALA A 85 -0.19 3.42 5.67
CA ALA A 85 -1.48 3.71 6.30
C ALA A 85 -2.18 4.93 5.67
N ALA A 86 -1.42 5.96 5.27
CA ALA A 86 -1.95 7.17 4.64
C ALA A 86 -1.59 7.20 3.14
N GLY A 87 -2.38 6.49 2.35
CA GLY A 87 -2.18 6.35 0.92
C GLY A 87 -2.48 7.60 0.10
N LEU A 88 -2.06 7.53 -1.16
CA LEU A 88 -1.79 8.65 -2.04
C LEU A 88 -2.99 9.56 -2.41
N ILE A 89 -4.17 8.96 -2.60
CA ILE A 89 -5.32 9.62 -3.23
C ILE A 89 -6.37 10.04 -2.20
N CYS A 90 -6.53 9.24 -1.14
CA CYS A 90 -7.62 9.37 -0.16
C CYS A 90 -7.19 9.07 1.29
N ASP A 91 -5.89 9.13 1.63
CA ASP A 91 -5.36 8.72 2.95
C ASP A 91 -5.83 7.33 3.39
N GLU A 92 -5.94 6.40 2.45
CA GLU A 92 -6.35 5.01 2.69
C GLU A 92 -5.15 4.06 2.71
N PRO A 93 -5.24 2.93 3.42
CA PRO A 93 -4.17 1.95 3.40
C PRO A 93 -3.84 1.49 1.97
N MET A 94 -2.55 1.43 1.64
CA MET A 94 -2.08 0.99 0.33
C MET A 94 -2.04 -0.55 0.24
N TRP A 95 -2.51 -1.12 -0.88
CA TRP A 95 -2.58 -2.56 -1.10
C TRP A 95 -1.95 -2.99 -2.43
N GLY A 96 -1.43 -4.22 -2.49
CA GLY A 96 -0.94 -4.84 -3.72
C GLY A 96 0.36 -4.24 -4.29
N LEU A 97 1.14 -3.58 -3.44
CA LEU A 97 2.41 -2.95 -3.78
C LEU A 97 3.55 -3.56 -2.95
N ALA A 98 4.69 -3.79 -3.58
CA ALA A 98 5.95 -4.07 -2.92
C ALA A 98 6.87 -2.85 -3.03
N PHE A 99 7.48 -2.47 -1.91
CA PHE A 99 8.39 -1.34 -1.82
C PHE A 99 9.81 -1.86 -1.58
N VAL A 100 10.75 -1.41 -2.39
CA VAL A 100 12.19 -1.55 -2.13
C VAL A 100 12.67 -0.18 -1.70
N ILE A 101 13.06 -0.06 -0.43
CA ILE A 101 13.46 1.21 0.18
C ILE A 101 14.95 1.14 0.47
N GLU A 102 15.71 1.97 -0.23
CA GLU A 102 17.12 2.20 0.04
C GLU A 102 17.27 3.55 0.75
N VAL A 103 17.74 3.52 1.99
CA VAL A 103 17.96 4.73 2.79
C VAL A 103 19.46 4.92 2.98
N CYS A 104 19.96 6.06 2.54
CA CYS A 104 21.32 6.50 2.82
C CYS A 104 21.27 7.66 3.80
N ILE A 105 21.80 7.45 5.00
CA ILE A 105 21.98 8.48 6.01
C ILE A 105 23.45 8.86 6.05
N SER A 106 23.74 10.14 5.87
CA SER A 106 25.09 10.67 6.04
C SER A 106 25.14 11.41 7.38
N PRO A 107 25.81 10.86 8.41
CA PRO A 107 26.02 11.57 9.65
C PRO A 107 27.04 12.69 9.38
N LEU A 108 26.64 13.95 9.62
CA LEU A 108 27.61 15.04 9.67
C LEU A 108 28.38 14.87 10.98
N ALA A 109 29.64 14.47 10.89
CA ALA A 109 30.59 14.68 11.96
C ALA A 109 30.83 16.19 12.05
N GLU A 110 30.21 16.87 13.01
CA GLU A 110 30.81 18.05 13.67
C GLU A 110 30.03 18.47 14.93
N GLN A 111 30.71 18.24 16.06
CA GLN A 111 30.82 19.01 17.30
C GLN A 111 29.57 19.67 17.90
N SER A 112 29.16 19.19 19.08
CA SER A 112 29.15 19.96 20.33
C SER A 112 28.53 19.12 21.44
N GLU A 113 29.30 18.85 22.49
CA GLU A 113 28.81 18.23 23.72
C GLU A 113 27.76 19.12 24.40
N SER A 114 26.58 18.58 24.68
CA SER A 114 25.75 18.86 25.85
C SER A 114 24.48 18.01 25.80
N ASN A 115 23.84 17.82 26.95
CA ASN A 115 22.75 16.89 27.30
C ASN A 115 21.42 16.97 26.48
N GLN A 116 21.44 17.28 25.17
CA GLN A 116 20.25 17.36 24.30
C GLN A 116 20.20 16.27 23.21
N GLN A 117 21.02 15.22 23.33
CA GLN A 117 21.15 14.15 22.32
C GLN A 117 19.81 13.44 21.98
N SER A 118 18.90 13.31 22.95
CA SER A 118 17.60 12.65 22.73
C SER A 118 16.63 13.51 21.89
N GLU A 119 16.60 14.83 22.11
CA GLU A 119 15.72 15.75 21.37
C GLU A 119 16.19 15.95 19.93
N GLN A 120 17.50 16.10 19.72
CA GLN A 120 18.08 16.19 18.37
C GLN A 120 17.84 14.90 17.58
N TYR A 121 17.96 13.74 18.24
CA TYR A 121 17.65 12.44 17.63
C TYR A 121 16.16 12.33 17.26
N ALA A 122 15.25 12.77 18.13
CA ALA A 122 13.82 12.74 17.85
C ALA A 122 13.43 13.65 16.67
N ILE A 123 14.06 14.82 16.55
CA ILE A 123 13.84 15.73 15.41
C ILE A 123 14.39 15.09 14.12
N PHE A 124 15.59 14.49 14.18
CA PHE A 124 16.18 13.79 13.04
C PHE A 124 15.34 12.59 12.60
N ALA A 125 14.88 11.75 13.53
CA ALA A 125 14.01 10.61 13.25
C ALA A 125 12.72 11.04 12.53
N ARG A 126 12.07 12.12 13.00
CA ARG A 126 10.86 12.67 12.34
C ARG A 126 11.16 13.17 10.91
N GLN A 127 12.31 13.78 10.69
CA GLN A 127 12.74 14.22 9.35
C GLN A 127 12.92 13.02 8.41
N VAL A 128 13.56 11.94 8.88
CA VAL A 128 13.73 10.70 8.11
C VAL A 128 12.38 10.06 7.81
N MET A 129 11.49 9.92 8.81
CA MET A 129 10.14 9.35 8.61
C MET A 129 9.33 10.14 7.57
N THR A 130 9.40 11.48 7.62
CA THR A 130 8.72 12.34 6.64
C THR A 130 9.33 12.18 5.25
N ALA A 131 10.66 12.10 5.14
CA ALA A 131 11.34 11.88 3.87
C ALA A 131 11.02 10.51 3.27
N VAL A 132 10.96 9.45 4.09
CA VAL A 132 10.53 8.11 3.67
C VAL A 132 9.10 8.17 3.16
N LYS A 133 8.19 8.78 3.93
CA LYS A 133 6.78 8.96 3.53
C LYS A 133 6.64 9.69 2.19
N ASP A 134 7.35 10.81 2.04
CA ASP A 134 7.30 11.60 0.81
C ASP A 134 7.94 10.88 -0.38
N ALA A 135 9.02 10.11 -0.16
CA ALA A 135 9.65 9.31 -1.21
C ALA A 135 8.75 8.15 -1.65
N CYS A 136 8.10 7.46 -0.72
CA CYS A 136 7.08 6.43 -1.04
C CYS A 136 5.93 7.03 -1.85
N ARG A 137 5.41 8.19 -1.43
CA ARG A 137 4.36 8.92 -2.18
C ARG A 137 4.83 9.28 -3.59
N ALA A 138 6.03 9.82 -3.74
CA ALA A 138 6.58 10.16 -5.05
C ALA A 138 6.77 8.94 -5.96
N ALA A 139 7.25 7.82 -5.43
CA ALA A 139 7.50 6.60 -6.20
C ALA A 139 6.21 5.95 -6.71
N VAL A 140 5.15 5.94 -5.89
CA VAL A 140 3.83 5.43 -6.31
C VAL A 140 3.19 6.33 -7.37
N LEU A 141 3.30 7.66 -7.24
CA LEU A 141 2.82 8.61 -8.25
C LEU A 141 3.46 8.38 -9.63
N GLN A 142 4.75 8.06 -9.68
CA GLN A 142 5.47 7.79 -10.92
C GLN A 142 4.93 6.55 -11.65
N LYS A 143 4.41 5.55 -10.94
CA LYS A 143 3.92 4.28 -11.50
C LYS A 143 2.46 4.32 -11.98
N LYS A 144 1.78 5.47 -11.92
CA LYS A 144 0.34 5.64 -12.26
C LYS A 144 -0.55 4.70 -11.44
N PRO A 145 -0.90 5.06 -10.19
CA PRO A 145 -1.69 4.20 -9.32
C PRO A 145 -3.10 3.99 -9.87
N TRP A 146 -3.65 2.82 -9.57
CA TRP A 146 -4.98 2.35 -9.93
C TRP A 146 -5.78 2.16 -8.64
N LEU A 147 -7.06 2.53 -8.65
CA LEU A 147 -7.93 2.33 -7.49
C LEU A 147 -8.35 0.86 -7.42
N VAL A 148 -8.26 0.27 -6.23
CA VAL A 148 -8.75 -1.08 -5.96
C VAL A 148 -10.13 -0.93 -5.33
N GLU A 149 -11.14 -1.48 -5.99
CA GLU A 149 -12.51 -1.53 -5.49
C GLU A 149 -12.70 -2.81 -4.66
N ALA A 150 -13.39 -2.71 -3.53
CA ALA A 150 -13.78 -3.87 -2.75
C ALA A 150 -14.86 -4.68 -3.50
N ALA A 151 -14.80 -6.00 -3.39
CA ALA A 151 -15.78 -6.88 -4.01
C ALA A 151 -16.21 -7.97 -3.03
N TYR A 152 -17.51 -8.24 -3.00
CA TYR A 152 -18.07 -9.37 -2.30
C TYR A 152 -17.87 -10.64 -3.11
N PHE A 153 -17.42 -11.70 -2.45
CA PHE A 153 -17.49 -13.04 -3.00
C PHE A 153 -18.86 -13.64 -2.70
N CYS A 154 -19.59 -14.00 -3.75
CA CYS A 154 -20.92 -14.58 -3.64
C CYS A 154 -20.95 -15.98 -4.25
N GLU A 155 -21.45 -16.93 -3.50
CA GLU A 155 -21.80 -18.27 -3.96
C GLU A 155 -23.33 -18.33 -4.11
N LEU A 156 -23.80 -18.38 -5.34
CA LEU A 156 -25.23 -18.36 -5.66
C LEU A 156 -25.66 -19.74 -6.13
N THR A 157 -26.67 -20.31 -5.48
CA THR A 157 -27.27 -21.58 -5.90
C THR A 157 -28.65 -21.29 -6.50
N THR A 158 -28.86 -21.67 -7.76
CA THR A 158 -30.09 -21.35 -8.49
C THR A 158 -30.47 -22.53 -9.41
N PRO A 159 -31.76 -22.88 -9.56
CA PRO A 159 -32.18 -23.88 -10.52
C PRO A 159 -32.01 -23.39 -11.96
N THR A 160 -31.93 -24.31 -12.92
CA THR A 160 -31.74 -24.00 -14.35
C THR A 160 -32.76 -23.00 -14.93
N GLU A 161 -33.99 -23.00 -14.41
CA GLU A 161 -35.07 -22.11 -14.85
C GLU A 161 -34.75 -20.63 -14.61
N TYR A 162 -34.04 -20.29 -13.53
CA TYR A 162 -33.74 -18.91 -13.15
C TYR A 162 -32.29 -18.50 -13.42
N LEU A 163 -31.47 -19.39 -13.98
CA LEU A 163 -30.06 -19.15 -14.27
C LEU A 163 -29.88 -17.90 -15.14
N GLY A 164 -30.66 -17.78 -16.22
CA GLY A 164 -30.60 -16.61 -17.12
C GLY A 164 -30.96 -15.29 -16.42
N SER A 165 -31.97 -15.31 -15.54
CA SER A 165 -32.38 -14.13 -14.76
C SER A 165 -31.30 -13.73 -13.74
N MET A 166 -30.68 -14.70 -13.08
CA MET A 166 -29.56 -14.46 -12.17
C MET A 166 -28.38 -13.81 -12.92
N HIS A 167 -27.99 -14.34 -14.08
CA HIS A 167 -26.94 -13.72 -14.90
C HIS A 167 -27.30 -12.31 -15.36
N ALA A 168 -28.57 -12.04 -15.66
CA ALA A 168 -29.02 -10.69 -16.01
C ALA A 168 -28.80 -9.72 -14.84
N VAL A 169 -29.08 -10.13 -13.60
CA VAL A 169 -28.81 -9.32 -12.40
C VAL A 169 -27.30 -9.15 -12.17
N LEU A 170 -26.53 -10.24 -12.26
CA LEU A 170 -25.07 -10.20 -12.11
C LEU A 170 -24.41 -9.25 -13.13
N ASN A 171 -24.83 -9.29 -14.39
CA ASN A 171 -24.32 -8.41 -15.44
C ASN A 171 -24.69 -6.93 -15.21
N ARG A 172 -25.91 -6.65 -14.71
CA ARG A 172 -26.31 -5.30 -14.32
C ARG A 172 -25.44 -4.75 -13.19
N LYS A 173 -25.06 -5.62 -12.25
CA LYS A 173 -24.21 -5.33 -11.09
C LYS A 173 -22.70 -5.36 -11.39
N ARG A 174 -22.28 -5.44 -12.67
CA ARG A 174 -20.86 -5.56 -13.08
C ARG A 174 -20.12 -6.71 -12.39
N ALA A 175 -20.84 -7.77 -12.01
CA ALA A 175 -20.24 -8.91 -11.34
C ALA A 175 -19.35 -9.70 -12.29
N ARG A 176 -18.24 -10.22 -11.77
CA ARG A 176 -17.32 -11.09 -12.50
C ARG A 176 -17.50 -12.53 -12.05
N VAL A 177 -18.09 -13.35 -12.92
CA VAL A 177 -18.27 -14.79 -12.69
C VAL A 177 -16.91 -15.48 -12.79
N SER A 178 -16.54 -16.21 -11.74
CA SER A 178 -15.27 -16.94 -11.65
C SER A 178 -15.42 -18.41 -11.97
N LYS A 179 -16.50 -19.04 -11.51
CA LYS A 179 -16.73 -20.49 -11.63
C LYS A 179 -18.23 -20.76 -11.68
N GLU A 180 -18.64 -21.73 -12.47
CA GLU A 180 -20.01 -22.21 -12.55
C GLU A 180 -19.97 -23.74 -12.60
N GLU A 181 -20.65 -24.38 -11.66
CA GLU A 181 -20.69 -25.82 -11.52
C GLU A 181 -22.13 -26.30 -11.35
N MET A 182 -22.44 -27.43 -11.96
CA MET A 182 -23.71 -28.13 -11.74
C MET A 182 -23.52 -29.10 -10.58
N GLN A 183 -24.44 -29.11 -9.61
CA GLN A 183 -24.41 -30.09 -8.53
C GLN A 183 -24.92 -31.45 -9.03
N ASP A 184 -24.25 -32.51 -8.57
CA ASP A 184 -24.70 -33.89 -8.79
C ASP A 184 -25.91 -34.17 -7.90
N GLY A 185 -27.11 -34.09 -8.48
CA GLY A 185 -28.37 -34.29 -7.76
C GLY A 185 -29.51 -33.47 -8.38
N PRO A 186 -30.26 -32.65 -7.60
CA PRO A 186 -31.25 -31.76 -8.18
C PRO A 186 -30.60 -30.79 -9.19
N PRO A 187 -31.32 -30.30 -10.21
CA PRO A 187 -30.77 -29.47 -11.29
C PRO A 187 -30.47 -28.04 -10.82
N LEU A 188 -29.57 -27.91 -9.84
CA LEU A 188 -29.09 -26.68 -9.26
C LEU A 188 -27.70 -26.37 -9.82
N PHE A 189 -27.50 -25.10 -10.14
CA PHE A 189 -26.22 -24.54 -10.53
C PHE A 189 -25.69 -23.69 -9.38
N THR A 190 -24.42 -23.91 -9.05
CA THR A 190 -23.68 -23.09 -8.09
C THR A 190 -22.73 -22.20 -8.87
N VAL A 191 -22.93 -20.88 -8.75
CA VAL A 191 -22.14 -19.86 -9.44
C VAL A 191 -21.35 -19.05 -8.43
N HIS A 192 -20.04 -19.02 -8.60
CA HIS A 192 -19.11 -18.20 -7.83
C HIS A 192 -18.86 -16.90 -8.58
N ALA A 193 -19.28 -15.78 -8.01
CA ALA A 193 -19.13 -14.45 -8.61
C ALA A 193 -18.52 -13.45 -7.65
N TYR A 194 -17.75 -12.51 -8.18
CA TYR A 194 -17.27 -11.33 -7.47
C TYR A 194 -18.12 -10.13 -7.85
N ILE A 195 -18.85 -9.57 -6.90
CA ILE A 195 -19.73 -8.41 -7.11
C ILE A 195 -19.04 -7.19 -6.48
N PRO A 196 -18.72 -6.12 -7.25
CA PRO A 196 -18.19 -4.91 -6.66
C PRO A 196 -19.16 -4.36 -5.61
N GLU A 197 -18.63 -3.74 -4.54
CA GLU A 197 -19.44 -2.99 -3.59
C GLU A 197 -19.94 -1.71 -4.26
N GLU A 198 -21.00 -1.84 -5.05
CA GLU A 198 -21.70 -0.67 -5.56
C GLU A 198 -22.48 -0.07 -4.40
N ILE A 199 -22.11 1.15 -4.00
CA ILE A 199 -22.92 2.00 -3.14
C ILE A 199 -24.15 2.38 -3.98
N GLU A 200 -25.09 1.46 -4.12
CA GLU A 200 -26.40 1.78 -4.63
C GLU A 200 -27.13 2.59 -3.56
N GLU A 201 -27.11 3.91 -3.74
CA GLU A 201 -28.30 4.69 -3.43
C GLU A 201 -29.44 4.10 -4.25
N PHE A 202 -30.17 3.18 -3.62
CA PHE A 202 -31.57 2.88 -3.90
C PHE A 202 -31.96 2.89 -5.38
N GLY A 203 -31.64 1.81 -6.10
CA GLY A 203 -32.49 1.28 -7.17
C GLY A 203 -33.03 2.23 -8.24
N ASP A 204 -32.35 3.32 -8.59
CA ASP A 204 -32.75 4.18 -9.69
C ASP A 204 -31.72 4.11 -10.81
N GLY A 205 -32.20 3.76 -12.01
CA GLY A 205 -31.43 3.53 -13.23
C GLY A 205 -30.81 4.80 -13.82
N SER A 206 -30.31 5.69 -12.97
CA SER A 206 -29.59 6.90 -13.38
C SER A 206 -28.22 6.51 -13.92
N SER A 207 -28.21 6.41 -15.25
CA SER A 207 -27.10 6.61 -16.17
C SER A 207 -25.73 6.79 -15.52
N VAL A 208 -24.86 5.83 -15.83
CA VAL A 208 -23.41 5.85 -15.71
C VAL A 208 -22.85 7.27 -15.82
N LEU A 209 -22.68 7.94 -14.68
CA LEU A 209 -21.87 9.15 -14.60
C LEU A 209 -20.42 8.75 -14.97
N PRO A 210 -19.72 9.52 -15.81
CA PRO A 210 -18.60 9.03 -16.61
C PRO A 210 -17.31 8.73 -15.82
N ASN A 211 -17.35 8.69 -14.49
CA ASN A 211 -16.19 8.36 -13.68
C ASN A 211 -16.56 7.83 -12.27
N THR A 212 -16.89 6.54 -12.16
CA THR A 212 -17.11 5.84 -10.88
C THR A 212 -15.93 6.02 -9.93
N VAL A 213 -14.69 6.00 -10.45
CA VAL A 213 -13.47 6.19 -9.66
C VAL A 213 -13.44 7.58 -9.01
N ARG A 214 -13.79 8.63 -9.75
CA ARG A 214 -13.90 10.00 -9.22
C ARG A 214 -14.93 10.08 -8.10
N LYS A 215 -16.12 9.47 -8.28
CA LYS A 215 -17.15 9.42 -7.25
C LYS A 215 -16.67 8.77 -5.97
N LEU A 216 -15.99 7.62 -6.08
CA LEU A 216 -15.43 6.91 -4.92
C LEU A 216 -14.39 7.78 -4.22
N ILE A 217 -13.46 8.38 -4.97
CA ILE A 217 -12.44 9.29 -4.43
C ILE A 217 -13.10 10.46 -3.69
N ASP A 218 -14.05 11.13 -4.33
CA ASP A 218 -14.71 12.29 -3.74
C ASP A 218 -15.57 11.90 -2.52
N ALA A 219 -16.21 10.73 -2.54
CA ALA A 219 -16.98 10.21 -1.41
C ALA A 219 -16.07 9.94 -0.19
N VAL A 220 -14.92 9.28 -0.39
CA VAL A 220 -13.95 9.03 0.69
C VAL A 220 -13.37 10.35 1.19
N ARG A 221 -13.00 11.27 0.28
CA ARG A 221 -12.46 12.58 0.65
C ARG A 221 -13.45 13.40 1.47
N ARG A 222 -14.72 13.48 1.08
CA ARG A 222 -15.76 14.16 1.87
C ARG A 222 -15.90 13.55 3.26
N ARG A 223 -15.93 12.21 3.36
CA ARG A 223 -16.05 11.50 4.65
C ARG A 223 -14.88 11.81 5.58
N LYS A 224 -13.66 11.92 5.04
CA LYS A 224 -12.43 12.25 5.79
C LYS A 224 -12.21 13.75 5.99
N GLY A 225 -13.08 14.61 5.45
CA GLY A 225 -12.89 16.07 5.50
C GLY A 225 -11.74 16.60 4.63
N LEU A 226 -11.28 15.81 3.64
CA LEU A 226 -10.26 16.20 2.68
C LEU A 226 -10.85 17.12 1.59
N HIS A 227 -10.02 18.00 1.04
CA HIS A 227 -10.44 18.89 -0.04
C HIS A 227 -10.86 18.10 -1.30
N VAL A 228 -12.06 18.38 -1.79
CA VAL A 228 -12.57 17.86 -3.06
C VAL A 228 -12.52 18.99 -4.06
N GLU A 229 -11.74 18.81 -5.13
CA GLU A 229 -11.76 19.71 -6.27
C GLU A 229 -13.07 19.55 -7.03
N GLU A 230 -14.11 20.24 -6.59
CA GLU A 230 -15.37 20.30 -7.29
C GLU A 230 -15.23 21.31 -8.44
N LYS A 231 -15.18 20.79 -9.66
CA LYS A 231 -15.12 21.64 -10.86
C LYS A 231 -16.52 22.20 -11.12
N VAL A 232 -16.94 23.16 -10.29
CA VAL A 232 -18.15 23.94 -10.51
C VAL A 232 -17.90 24.85 -11.70
N VAL A 233 -18.70 24.71 -12.77
CA VAL A 233 -18.70 25.68 -13.87
C VAL A 233 -19.29 26.98 -13.30
N GLN A 234 -18.43 27.89 -12.83
CA GLN A 234 -18.87 29.15 -12.23
C GLN A 234 -19.40 30.15 -13.27
N HIS A 235 -19.00 30.00 -14.55
CA HIS A 235 -19.50 30.82 -15.66
C HIS A 235 -19.81 29.93 -16.87
N ALA A 236 -21.08 29.86 -17.25
CA ALA A 236 -21.58 29.05 -18.38
C ALA A 236 -21.32 29.67 -19.75
N THR A 237 -20.85 30.92 -19.79
CA THR A 237 -20.64 31.65 -21.03
C THR A 237 -19.25 31.33 -21.59
N GLU A 238 -19.22 30.66 -22.74
CA GLU A 238 -18.04 30.41 -23.60
C GLU A 238 -17.14 29.19 -23.31
N GLN A 239 -17.71 28.00 -23.07
CA GLN A 239 -16.99 26.78 -23.41
C GLN A 239 -17.10 26.50 -24.92
N ARG A 240 -16.13 27.02 -25.69
CA ARG A 240 -15.87 26.51 -27.05
C ARG A 240 -15.54 25.02 -26.94
N THR A 241 -16.29 24.20 -27.66
CA THR A 241 -16.04 22.78 -27.89
C THR A 241 -14.59 22.58 -28.32
N LEU A 242 -13.79 21.95 -27.46
CA LEU A 242 -12.51 21.39 -27.87
C LEU A 242 -12.83 20.27 -28.88
N ALA A 243 -12.60 20.55 -30.16
CA ALA A 243 -12.73 19.56 -31.21
C ALA A 243 -11.80 18.35 -30.92
N PRO A 244 -12.24 17.12 -31.22
CA PRO A 244 -11.39 15.94 -31.07
C PRO A 244 -10.17 16.09 -31.99
N LYS A 245 -8.97 15.91 -31.42
CA LYS A 245 -7.75 15.75 -32.22
C LYS A 245 -7.87 14.45 -33.01
N VAL A 246 -7.89 14.61 -34.33
CA VAL A 246 -7.76 13.56 -35.35
C VAL A 246 -6.46 12.78 -35.13
#